data_AF-A0A6J0PG90-F1
#
_entry.id   AF-A0A6J0PG90-F1
#
_cell.length_a   1.000
_cell.length_b   1.000
_cell.length_c   1.000
_cell.angle_alpha   90.00
_cell.angle_beta   90.00
_cell.angle_gamma   90.00
#
_symmetry.space_group_name_H-M   'P 1'
#
loop_
_entity.id
_entity.type
_entity.pdbx_description
1 polymer ?
#
loop_
_entity_poly.entity_id
_entity_poly.type
_entity_poly.pdbx_seq_one_letter_code
_entity_poly.pdbx_strand_id
1 'polypeptide(L)'
;MANKNAELKRLTGIYKNILKNAGVTLIEGRGKIIDPHTVDVDGKLYSARNILISVGGRPFLPDIPGKEYAIDSDAALDLPSKPEKIAIVGGGYIALEFAGIFNGLTSDVHVFIRQKKVLRGFDEEIRDFVAEQMSLRGIEFHTEESPQAIFRSADGSLSLKTNKGTVDGFSHVMFATGRRPNTKNLGLEEVGVKLAKSGAILVDEYSRTSVDSIWAVGDVTDRMNLTPVALMEGGAFAKTVFGNEPTKPDYRAVPSAVFSQPPIGTVGLTEEKAIQEYGDVDIYTANFRPLKATLSGLPDRVFMKIIVCTSTNKVLGVHMCGEDSPEIIQGIAVAVKAGLTKADFDATVGIHPTSAEEFVTMRTPTRKIRRSSSPHEEKTDDGIKSAVDV
;
A
#
# COMPACT_ATOMS: atom_id res chain seq x y z
N MET A 1 25.24 -3.32 4.93
CA MET A 1 24.84 -4.71 4.60
C MET A 1 25.01 -5.69 5.77
N ALA A 2 26.19 -5.85 6.36
CA ALA A 2 26.41 -6.81 7.47
C ALA A 2 25.44 -6.64 8.66
N ASN A 3 25.24 -5.40 9.14
CA ASN A 3 24.31 -5.12 10.24
C ASN A 3 22.85 -5.49 9.91
N LYS A 4 22.40 -5.22 8.67
CA LYS A 4 21.08 -5.64 8.18
C LYS A 4 20.92 -7.17 8.28
N ASN A 5 21.89 -7.92 7.75
CA ASN A 5 21.84 -9.39 7.76
C ASN A 5 21.89 -9.99 9.16
N ALA A 6 22.70 -9.41 10.06
CA ALA A 6 22.76 -9.82 11.46
C ALA A 6 21.41 -9.63 12.16
N GLU A 7 20.75 -8.49 11.91
CA GLU A 7 19.44 -8.20 12.48
C GLU A 7 18.35 -9.12 11.93
N LEU A 8 18.33 -9.37 10.61
CA LEU A 8 17.39 -10.34 10.01
C LEU A 8 17.56 -11.75 10.58
N LYS A 9 18.80 -12.18 10.81
CA LYS A 9 19.10 -13.46 11.46
C LYS A 9 18.58 -13.50 12.89
N ARG A 10 18.76 -12.42 13.66
CA ARG A 10 18.24 -12.29 15.03
C ARG A 10 16.72 -12.40 15.06
N LEU A 11 16.03 -11.64 14.20
CA LEU A 11 14.56 -11.65 14.09
C LEU A 11 14.02 -13.02 13.67
N THR A 12 14.68 -13.68 12.70
CA THR A 12 14.33 -15.05 12.30
C THR A 12 14.42 -16.02 13.48
N GLY A 13 15.46 -15.91 14.30
CA GLY A 13 15.61 -16.69 15.53
C GLY A 13 14.48 -16.47 16.53
N ILE A 14 14.04 -15.21 16.70
CA ILE A 14 12.91 -14.87 17.57
C ILE A 14 11.62 -15.55 17.09
N TYR A 15 11.31 -15.49 15.79
CA TYR A 15 10.11 -16.15 15.26
C TYR A 15 10.16 -17.68 15.40
N LYS A 16 11.32 -18.31 15.15
CA LYS A 16 11.48 -19.76 15.40
C LYS A 16 11.22 -20.11 16.87
N ASN A 17 11.66 -19.27 17.81
CA ASN A 17 11.39 -19.46 19.24
C ASN A 17 9.91 -19.27 19.59
N ILE A 18 9.24 -18.27 19.02
CA ILE A 18 7.80 -18.05 19.22
C ILE A 18 7.01 -19.29 18.78
N LEU A 19 7.29 -19.82 17.58
CA LEU A 19 6.65 -21.03 17.06
C LEU A 19 6.89 -22.23 17.97
N LYS A 20 8.15 -22.46 18.38
CA LYS A 20 8.52 -23.55 19.27
C LYS A 20 7.78 -23.48 20.61
N ASN A 21 7.74 -22.29 21.24
CA ASN A 21 7.08 -22.09 22.52
C ASN A 21 5.56 -22.26 22.45
N ALA A 22 4.97 -22.04 21.28
CA ALA A 22 3.56 -22.30 21.01
C ALA A 22 3.26 -23.77 20.64
N GLY A 23 4.25 -24.67 20.68
CA GLY A 23 4.10 -26.08 20.32
C GLY A 23 3.97 -26.34 18.82
N VAL A 24 4.33 -25.38 17.97
CA VAL A 24 4.27 -25.52 16.51
C VAL A 24 5.42 -26.40 16.02
N THR A 25 5.09 -27.42 15.22
CA THR A 25 6.08 -28.21 14.49
C THR A 25 6.48 -27.47 13.21
N LEU A 26 7.74 -27.03 13.13
CA LEU A 26 8.31 -26.44 11.91
C LEU A 26 8.75 -27.56 10.95
N ILE A 27 8.18 -27.58 9.76
CA ILE A 27 8.59 -28.45 8.66
C ILE A 27 9.25 -27.56 7.61
N GLU A 28 10.54 -27.76 7.36
CA GLU A 28 11.29 -27.00 6.34
C GLU A 28 11.17 -27.73 4.99
N GLY A 29 10.63 -27.03 3.98
CA GLY A 29 10.41 -27.55 2.64
C GLY A 29 9.31 -26.79 1.90
N ARG A 30 9.02 -27.16 0.64
CA ARG A 30 7.94 -26.54 -0.13
C ARG A 30 6.66 -27.38 -0.03
N GLY A 31 5.64 -26.83 0.62
CA GLY A 31 4.31 -27.45 0.66
C GLY A 31 3.59 -27.40 -0.69
N LYS A 32 3.04 -28.53 -1.12
CA LYS A 32 2.09 -28.67 -2.23
C LYS A 32 0.84 -29.37 -1.72
N ILE A 33 -0.33 -28.78 -1.94
CA ILE A 33 -1.59 -29.40 -1.58
C ILE A 33 -1.91 -30.47 -2.63
N ILE A 34 -2.18 -31.70 -2.20
CA ILE A 34 -2.45 -32.82 -3.13
C ILE A 34 -3.90 -33.33 -3.02
N ASP A 35 -4.57 -33.06 -1.91
CA ASP A 35 -6.00 -33.27 -1.70
C ASP A 35 -6.51 -32.26 -0.62
N PRO A 36 -7.82 -32.17 -0.34
CA PRO A 36 -8.37 -31.20 0.62
C PRO A 36 -7.79 -31.25 2.05
N HIS A 37 -7.09 -32.33 2.42
CA HIS A 37 -6.58 -32.57 3.77
C HIS A 37 -5.10 -32.97 3.81
N THR A 38 -4.40 -33.02 2.67
CA THR A 38 -3.02 -33.51 2.61
C THR A 38 -2.09 -32.52 1.91
N VAL A 39 -0.95 -32.25 2.56
CA VAL A 39 0.15 -31.46 2.02
C VAL A 39 1.37 -32.36 1.84
N ASP A 40 1.92 -32.39 0.63
CA ASP A 40 3.22 -32.95 0.33
C ASP A 40 4.30 -31.90 0.60
N VAL A 41 5.31 -32.26 1.40
CA VAL A 41 6.51 -31.45 1.60
C VAL A 41 7.71 -32.30 1.20
N ASP A 42 8.27 -32.00 0.04
CA ASP A 42 9.45 -32.65 -0.54
C ASP A 42 9.37 -34.19 -0.57
N GLY A 43 8.18 -34.74 -0.89
CA GLY A 43 7.90 -36.17 -1.01
C GLY A 43 7.31 -36.81 0.25
N LYS A 44 7.21 -36.07 1.36
CA LYS A 44 6.61 -36.55 2.61
C LYS A 44 5.22 -35.96 2.80
N LEU A 45 4.24 -36.84 3.02
CA LEU A 45 2.84 -36.46 3.17
C LEU A 45 2.47 -36.14 4.62
N TYR A 46 1.73 -35.06 4.80
CA TYR A 46 1.20 -34.60 6.09
C TYR A 46 -0.30 -34.34 5.95
N SER A 47 -1.12 -34.94 6.83
CA SER A 47 -2.56 -34.71 6.86
C SER A 47 -2.97 -33.68 7.92
N ALA A 48 -3.99 -32.88 7.61
CA ALA A 48 -4.53 -31.85 8.47
C ALA A 48 -6.05 -31.69 8.29
N ARG A 49 -6.76 -31.37 9.37
CA ARG A 49 -8.21 -31.06 9.30
C ARG A 49 -8.48 -29.74 8.57
N ASN A 50 -7.61 -28.75 8.77
CA ASN A 50 -7.69 -27.44 8.13
C ASN A 50 -6.30 -27.08 7.56
N ILE A 51 -6.29 -26.49 6.38
CA ILE A 51 -5.08 -25.98 5.71
C ILE A 51 -5.22 -24.46 5.56
N LEU A 52 -4.27 -23.70 6.09
CA LEU A 52 -4.20 -22.24 5.90
C LEU A 52 -3.08 -21.91 4.91
N ILE A 53 -3.44 -21.26 3.80
CA ILE A 53 -2.50 -20.81 2.78
C ILE A 53 -2.10 -19.36 3.08
N SER A 54 -0.82 -19.15 3.41
CA SER A 54 -0.25 -17.83 3.72
C SER A 54 1.10 -17.60 3.00
N VAL A 55 1.17 -17.98 1.72
CA VAL A 55 2.40 -18.00 0.88
C VAL A 55 2.83 -16.64 0.33
N GLY A 56 2.10 -15.57 0.66
CA GLY A 56 2.40 -14.20 0.29
C GLY A 56 2.32 -13.91 -1.22
N GLY A 57 3.03 -12.86 -1.63
CA GLY A 57 3.21 -12.47 -3.03
C GLY A 57 4.67 -12.52 -3.48
N ARG A 58 4.91 -12.31 -4.78
CA ARG A 58 6.24 -12.22 -5.40
C ARG A 58 6.34 -10.99 -6.30
N PRO A 59 7.53 -10.37 -6.45
CA PRO A 59 7.74 -9.30 -7.41
C PRO A 59 7.34 -9.72 -8.83
N PHE A 60 6.82 -8.76 -9.59
CA PHE A 60 6.49 -8.94 -11.00
C PHE A 60 7.43 -8.09 -11.86
N LEU A 61 8.04 -8.73 -12.85
CA LEU A 61 8.86 -8.08 -13.87
C LEU A 61 8.10 -8.13 -15.20
N PRO A 62 7.94 -7.01 -15.91
CA PRO A 62 7.40 -6.99 -17.26
C PRO A 62 8.23 -7.85 -18.21
N ASP A 63 7.56 -8.49 -19.16
CA ASP A 63 8.22 -9.30 -20.17
C ASP A 63 8.70 -8.42 -21.33
N ILE A 64 9.91 -7.88 -21.19
CA ILE A 64 10.58 -7.05 -22.20
C ILE A 64 11.96 -7.65 -22.53
N PRO A 65 12.51 -7.41 -23.74
CA PRO A 65 13.89 -7.77 -24.05
C PRO A 65 14.89 -7.18 -23.05
N GLY A 66 15.81 -8.02 -22.55
CA GLY A 66 16.84 -7.61 -21.59
C GLY A 66 16.37 -7.57 -20.12
N LYS A 67 15.15 -8.04 -19.81
CA LYS A 67 14.64 -8.11 -18.41
C LYS A 67 15.57 -8.90 -17.47
N GLU A 68 16.34 -9.84 -18.00
CA GLU A 68 17.33 -10.65 -17.27
C GLU A 68 18.49 -9.83 -16.69
N TYR A 69 18.71 -8.60 -17.18
CA TYR A 69 19.68 -7.66 -16.61
C TYR A 69 19.12 -6.84 -15.44
N ALA A 70 17.82 -6.90 -15.21
CA ALA A 70 17.17 -6.14 -14.15
C ALA A 70 17.15 -6.88 -12.82
N ILE A 71 17.05 -6.11 -11.75
CA ILE A 71 16.85 -6.60 -10.38
C ILE A 71 15.42 -6.28 -9.91
N ASP A 72 14.97 -6.95 -8.87
CA ASP A 72 13.73 -6.63 -8.15
C ASP A 72 14.05 -6.16 -6.72
N SER A 73 13.01 -6.00 -5.90
CA SER A 73 13.15 -5.61 -4.49
C SER A 73 13.95 -6.62 -3.66
N ASP A 74 13.87 -7.91 -4.00
CA ASP A 74 14.57 -8.95 -3.24
C ASP A 74 16.08 -8.81 -3.49
N ALA A 75 16.48 -8.71 -4.77
CA ALA A 75 17.89 -8.51 -5.14
C ALA A 75 18.45 -7.14 -4.71
N ALA A 76 17.64 -6.07 -4.74
CA ALA A 76 18.07 -4.73 -4.32
C ALA A 76 18.51 -4.68 -2.84
N LEU A 77 17.92 -5.52 -1.98
CA LEU A 77 18.30 -5.59 -0.57
C LEU A 77 19.63 -6.30 -0.35
N ASP A 78 20.16 -7.05 -1.32
CA ASP A 78 21.35 -7.89 -1.20
C ASP A 78 22.50 -7.46 -2.13
N LEU A 79 22.42 -6.28 -2.73
CA LEU A 79 23.49 -5.72 -3.54
C LEU A 79 24.82 -5.62 -2.76
N PRO A 80 25.94 -6.03 -3.35
CA PRO A 80 27.25 -5.98 -2.68
C PRO A 80 27.74 -4.56 -2.44
N SER A 81 27.35 -3.62 -3.29
CA SER A 81 27.66 -2.19 -3.21
C SER A 81 26.46 -1.35 -3.65
N LYS A 82 26.43 -0.08 -3.24
CA LYS A 82 25.41 0.85 -3.70
C LYS A 82 25.52 1.06 -5.23
N PRO A 83 24.41 1.22 -5.97
CA PRO A 83 24.44 1.67 -7.35
C PRO A 83 25.10 3.06 -7.46
N GLU A 84 25.85 3.32 -8.52
CA GLU A 84 26.32 4.68 -8.83
C GLU A 84 25.19 5.49 -9.46
N LYS A 85 24.58 4.93 -10.52
CA LYS A 85 23.36 5.42 -11.18
C LYS A 85 22.34 4.28 -11.31
N ILE A 86 21.07 4.53 -11.01
CA ILE A 86 20.02 3.51 -11.04
C ILE A 86 18.72 4.00 -11.68
N ALA A 87 18.14 3.15 -12.54
CA ALA A 87 16.78 3.32 -13.02
C ALA A 87 15.82 2.48 -12.16
N ILE A 88 14.81 3.09 -11.57
CA ILE A 88 13.74 2.41 -10.83
C ILE A 88 12.46 2.52 -11.65
N VAL A 89 11.97 1.39 -12.14
CA VAL A 89 10.74 1.32 -12.93
C VAL A 89 9.57 0.93 -12.04
N GLY A 90 8.65 1.87 -11.85
CA GLY A 90 7.48 1.69 -11.00
C GLY A 90 7.14 2.96 -10.23
N GLY A 91 5.85 3.18 -9.98
CA GLY A 91 5.35 4.34 -9.22
C GLY A 91 4.67 3.95 -7.91
N GLY A 92 4.87 2.73 -7.42
CA GLY A 92 4.31 2.26 -6.14
C GLY A 92 5.17 2.65 -4.94
N TYR A 93 4.71 2.31 -3.73
CA TYR A 93 5.43 2.60 -2.49
C TYR A 93 6.85 2.01 -2.48
N ILE A 94 7.02 0.75 -2.91
CA ILE A 94 8.35 0.10 -3.03
C ILE A 94 9.31 0.94 -3.89
N ALA A 95 8.84 1.44 -5.04
CA ALA A 95 9.67 2.24 -5.93
C ALA A 95 10.16 3.52 -5.24
N LEU A 96 9.28 4.23 -4.54
CA LEU A 96 9.64 5.50 -3.87
C LEU A 96 10.51 5.29 -2.64
N GLU A 97 10.29 4.21 -1.89
CA GLU A 97 11.12 3.82 -0.75
C GLU A 97 12.55 3.53 -1.21
N PHE A 98 12.73 2.70 -2.24
CA PHE A 98 14.07 2.43 -2.79
C PHE A 98 14.69 3.65 -3.44
N ALA A 99 13.90 4.50 -4.12
CA ALA A 99 14.40 5.76 -4.66
C ALA A 99 14.96 6.65 -3.54
N GLY A 100 14.24 6.78 -2.42
CA GLY A 100 14.73 7.47 -1.22
C GLY A 100 15.99 6.83 -0.63
N ILE A 101 16.01 5.50 -0.46
CA ILE A 101 17.18 4.78 0.07
C ILE A 101 18.42 5.04 -0.78
N PHE A 102 18.35 4.84 -2.10
CA PHE A 102 19.50 5.00 -2.98
C PHE A 102 19.93 6.46 -3.11
N ASN A 103 18.98 7.41 -3.16
CA ASN A 103 19.30 8.83 -3.16
C ASN A 103 19.98 9.27 -1.85
N GLY A 104 19.49 8.80 -0.70
CA GLY A 104 20.12 9.02 0.61
C GLY A 104 21.51 8.37 0.73
N LEU A 105 21.78 7.33 -0.05
CA LEU A 105 23.11 6.74 -0.24
C LEU A 105 23.91 7.40 -1.37
N THR A 106 23.48 8.57 -1.86
CA THR A 106 24.16 9.36 -2.89
C THR A 106 24.29 8.69 -4.26
N SER A 107 23.35 7.82 -4.63
CA SER A 107 23.20 7.35 -6.00
C SER A 107 22.51 8.40 -6.87
N ASP A 108 22.82 8.44 -8.17
CA ASP A 108 22.03 9.14 -9.17
C ASP A 108 20.77 8.31 -9.50
N VAL A 109 19.59 8.81 -9.14
CA VAL A 109 18.33 8.03 -9.13
C VAL A 109 17.34 8.59 -10.13
N HIS A 110 16.96 7.74 -11.09
CA HIS A 110 15.88 8.01 -12.04
C HIS A 110 14.68 7.10 -11.77
N VAL A 111 13.49 7.66 -11.64
CA VAL A 111 12.24 6.91 -11.43
C VAL A 111 11.36 7.00 -12.67
N PHE A 112 11.10 5.87 -13.32
CA PHE A 112 10.27 5.77 -14.52
C PHE A 112 8.87 5.27 -14.18
N ILE A 113 7.86 6.05 -14.55
CA ILE A 113 6.46 5.70 -14.33
C ILE A 113 5.64 5.84 -15.60
N ARG A 114 4.79 4.84 -15.88
CA ARG A 114 3.86 4.88 -17.02
C ARG A 114 2.69 5.86 -16.84
N GLN A 115 2.47 6.35 -15.62
CA GLN A 115 1.36 7.24 -15.26
C GLN A 115 1.87 8.67 -15.14
N LYS A 116 0.96 9.64 -15.06
CA LYS A 116 1.31 11.03 -14.78
C LYS A 116 1.85 11.25 -13.35
N LYS A 117 1.36 10.47 -12.38
CA LYS A 117 1.68 10.62 -10.96
C LYS A 117 2.02 9.29 -10.29
N VAL A 118 2.93 9.31 -9.33
CA VAL A 118 3.27 8.19 -8.44
C VAL A 118 2.11 7.84 -7.49
N LEU A 119 2.21 6.75 -6.73
CA LEU A 119 1.30 6.34 -5.65
C LEU A 119 -0.19 6.33 -6.01
N ARG A 120 -0.54 5.70 -7.14
CA ARG A 120 -1.94 5.56 -7.54
C ARG A 120 -2.79 4.98 -6.40
N GLY A 121 -3.89 5.67 -6.07
CA GLY A 121 -4.83 5.28 -5.01
C GLY A 121 -4.62 6.01 -3.68
N PHE A 122 -3.53 6.78 -3.54
CA PHE A 122 -3.36 7.77 -2.47
C PHE A 122 -4.09 9.06 -2.83
N ASP A 123 -4.27 9.93 -1.83
CA ASP A 123 -4.85 11.27 -2.00
C ASP A 123 -4.06 12.12 -3.01
N GLU A 124 -4.74 12.80 -3.93
CA GLU A 124 -4.10 13.45 -5.08
C GLU A 124 -3.06 14.52 -4.69
N GLU A 125 -3.32 15.30 -3.65
CA GLU A 125 -2.36 16.34 -3.22
C GLU A 125 -1.13 15.75 -2.53
N ILE A 126 -1.30 14.64 -1.81
CA ILE A 126 -0.17 13.90 -1.21
C ILE A 126 0.75 13.36 -2.30
N ARG A 127 0.17 12.85 -3.39
CA ARG A 127 0.93 12.31 -4.54
C ARG A 127 1.75 13.39 -5.24
N ASP A 128 1.16 14.57 -5.43
CA ASP A 128 1.86 15.72 -6.02
C ASP A 128 2.97 16.22 -5.09
N PHE A 129 2.63 16.39 -3.81
CA PHE A 129 3.55 16.91 -2.81
C PHE A 129 4.78 16.00 -2.63
N VAL A 130 4.61 14.68 -2.50
CA VAL A 130 5.75 13.78 -2.32
C VAL A 130 6.66 13.77 -3.56
N ALA A 131 6.10 13.82 -4.77
CA ALA A 131 6.88 13.85 -6.01
C ALA A 131 7.71 15.14 -6.10
N GLU A 132 7.11 16.28 -5.76
CA GLU A 132 7.82 17.57 -5.67
C GLU A 132 8.97 17.50 -4.65
N GLN A 133 8.70 17.04 -3.42
CA GLN A 133 9.71 16.99 -2.36
C GLN A 133 10.86 16.01 -2.68
N MET A 134 10.57 14.87 -3.30
CA MET A 134 11.59 13.92 -3.76
C MET A 134 12.42 14.50 -4.92
N SER A 135 11.79 15.24 -5.84
CA SER A 135 12.50 15.92 -6.93
C SER A 135 13.44 17.00 -6.42
N LEU A 136 13.02 17.80 -5.44
CA LEU A 136 13.86 18.79 -4.76
C LEU A 136 15.07 18.16 -4.05
N ARG A 137 15.01 16.86 -3.74
CA ARG A 137 16.11 16.08 -3.16
C ARG A 137 17.00 15.39 -4.20
N GLY A 138 16.79 15.65 -5.49
CA GLY A 138 17.65 15.18 -6.57
C GLY A 138 17.16 13.91 -7.30
N ILE A 139 15.96 13.40 -6.99
CA ILE A 139 15.40 12.25 -7.71
C ILE A 139 14.77 12.72 -9.02
N GLU A 140 15.19 12.15 -10.14
CA GLU A 140 14.68 12.52 -11.46
C GLU A 140 13.46 11.65 -11.84
N PHE A 141 12.30 12.27 -12.04
CA PHE A 141 11.07 11.55 -12.44
C PHE A 141 10.81 11.61 -13.95
N HIS A 142 10.70 10.43 -14.55
CA HIS A 142 10.35 10.20 -15.95
C HIS A 142 8.88 9.76 -16.03
N THR A 143 7.97 10.73 -16.14
CA THR A 143 6.52 10.48 -16.11
C THR A 143 5.96 10.15 -17.49
N GLU A 144 4.93 9.30 -17.53
CA GLU A 144 4.34 8.77 -18.76
C GLU A 144 5.37 8.04 -19.65
N GLU A 145 6.38 7.44 -19.02
CA GLU A 145 7.45 6.68 -19.66
C GLU A 145 7.37 5.20 -19.28
N SER A 146 7.18 4.37 -20.29
CA SER A 146 7.08 2.92 -20.15
C SER A 146 8.33 2.26 -20.73
N PRO A 147 8.95 1.30 -20.01
CA PRO A 147 10.12 0.58 -20.48
C PRO A 147 9.76 -0.31 -21.68
N GLN A 148 10.68 -0.43 -22.63
CA GLN A 148 10.54 -1.26 -23.84
C GLN A 148 11.65 -2.29 -23.98
N ALA A 149 12.88 -1.96 -23.58
CA ALA A 149 14.01 -2.89 -23.57
C ALA A 149 15.11 -2.41 -22.63
N ILE A 150 15.96 -3.33 -22.18
CA ILE A 150 17.20 -3.04 -21.47
C ILE A 150 18.36 -3.52 -22.33
N PHE A 151 19.36 -2.67 -22.53
CA PHE A 151 20.59 -3.01 -23.24
C PHE A 151 21.76 -3.02 -22.27
N ARG A 152 22.72 -3.90 -22.51
CA ARG A 152 23.98 -3.94 -21.77
C ARG A 152 25.12 -3.59 -22.71
N SER A 153 25.87 -2.55 -22.36
CA SER A 153 27.05 -2.08 -23.07
C SER A 153 28.27 -2.95 -22.78
N ALA A 154 29.32 -2.81 -23.60
CA ALA A 154 30.56 -3.58 -23.46
C ALA A 154 31.31 -3.30 -22.14
N ASP A 155 31.17 -2.09 -21.60
CA ASP A 155 31.72 -1.67 -20.30
C ASP A 155 30.88 -2.16 -19.10
N GLY A 156 29.78 -2.86 -19.36
CA GLY A 156 28.87 -3.40 -18.35
C GLY A 156 27.75 -2.46 -17.94
N SER A 157 27.73 -1.20 -18.39
CA SER A 157 26.64 -0.26 -18.12
C SER A 157 25.35 -0.70 -18.80
N LEU A 158 24.21 -0.28 -18.23
CA LEU A 158 22.87 -0.56 -18.72
C LEU A 158 22.22 0.69 -19.29
N SER A 159 21.43 0.50 -20.33
CA SER A 159 20.58 1.53 -20.92
C SER A 159 19.13 1.09 -20.88
N LEU A 160 18.23 1.99 -20.47
CA LEU A 160 16.80 1.76 -20.47
C LEU A 160 16.17 2.45 -21.68
N LYS A 161 15.66 1.66 -22.64
CA LYS A 161 14.83 2.16 -23.72
C LYS A 161 13.39 2.27 -23.26
N THR A 162 12.80 3.46 -23.42
CA THR A 162 11.40 3.77 -23.14
C THR A 162 10.65 4.09 -24.43
N ASN A 163 9.35 4.37 -24.31
CA ASN A 163 8.55 4.90 -25.41
C ASN A 163 8.91 6.35 -25.81
N LYS A 164 9.72 7.07 -25.03
CA LYS A 164 10.13 8.46 -25.32
C LYS A 164 11.59 8.61 -25.73
N GLY A 165 12.44 7.62 -25.44
CA GLY A 165 13.84 7.65 -25.81
C GLY A 165 14.64 6.54 -25.14
N THR A 166 15.96 6.69 -25.12
CA THR A 166 16.86 5.82 -24.36
C THR A 166 17.59 6.67 -23.34
N VAL A 167 17.69 6.19 -22.10
CA VAL A 167 18.53 6.78 -21.07
C VAL A 167 19.66 5.81 -20.74
N ASP A 168 20.90 6.29 -20.81
CA ASP A 168 22.11 5.49 -20.71
C ASP A 168 22.82 5.64 -19.36
N GLY A 169 23.78 4.74 -19.12
CA GLY A 169 24.76 4.85 -18.03
C GLY A 169 24.29 4.32 -16.68
N PHE A 170 23.23 3.51 -16.65
CA PHE A 170 22.78 2.89 -15.41
C PHE A 170 23.71 1.77 -14.98
N SER A 171 24.10 1.75 -13.70
CA SER A 171 24.73 0.57 -13.11
C SER A 171 23.72 -0.56 -12.86
N HIS A 172 22.46 -0.19 -12.58
CA HIS A 172 21.37 -1.11 -12.27
C HIS A 172 20.04 -0.60 -12.82
N VAL A 173 19.17 -1.54 -13.21
CA VAL A 173 17.75 -1.28 -13.49
C VAL A 173 16.92 -2.13 -12.53
N MET A 174 16.09 -1.48 -11.73
CA MET A 174 15.22 -2.14 -10.75
C MET A 174 13.77 -2.07 -11.20
N PHE A 175 13.07 -3.21 -11.22
CA PHE A 175 11.63 -3.27 -11.40
C PHE A 175 10.91 -3.32 -10.05
N ALA A 176 10.08 -2.31 -9.79
CA ALA A 176 9.14 -2.22 -8.69
C ALA A 176 7.71 -2.04 -9.24
N THR A 177 7.33 -2.88 -10.22
CA THR A 177 6.09 -2.71 -11.01
C THR A 177 4.85 -3.40 -10.42
N GLY A 178 4.99 -3.92 -9.20
CA GLY A 178 3.93 -4.60 -8.46
C GLY A 178 4.33 -6.00 -8.03
N ARG A 179 3.41 -6.66 -7.35
CA ARG A 179 3.55 -8.02 -6.86
C ARG A 179 2.38 -8.86 -7.35
N ARG A 180 2.58 -10.18 -7.46
CA ARG A 180 1.55 -11.15 -7.79
C ARG A 180 1.40 -12.16 -6.66
N PRO A 181 0.19 -12.66 -6.39
CA PRO A 181 -0.02 -13.79 -5.49
C PRO A 181 0.89 -14.98 -5.84
N ASN A 182 1.52 -15.58 -4.83
CA ASN A 182 2.49 -16.65 -5.01
C ASN A 182 1.81 -18.03 -5.11
N THR A 183 0.93 -18.21 -6.09
CA THR A 183 0.04 -19.40 -6.18
C THR A 183 0.52 -20.48 -7.15
N LYS A 184 1.56 -20.21 -7.94
CA LYS A 184 2.07 -21.17 -8.94
C LYS A 184 2.58 -22.45 -8.30
N ASN A 185 2.20 -23.60 -8.87
CA ASN A 185 2.66 -24.93 -8.47
C ASN A 185 2.41 -25.25 -6.98
N LEU A 186 1.25 -24.87 -6.45
CA LEU A 186 0.80 -25.21 -5.09
C LEU A 186 -0.26 -26.32 -5.04
N GLY A 187 -0.72 -26.82 -6.19
CA GLY A 187 -1.75 -27.86 -6.27
C GLY A 187 -3.19 -27.35 -6.06
N LEU A 188 -3.41 -26.03 -6.15
CA LEU A 188 -4.68 -25.38 -5.80
C LEU A 188 -5.80 -25.72 -6.77
N GLU A 189 -5.53 -25.67 -8.08
CA GLU A 189 -6.53 -25.93 -9.10
C GLU A 189 -6.96 -27.40 -9.09
N GLU A 190 -5.99 -28.31 -8.88
CA GLU A 190 -6.21 -29.76 -8.82
C GLU A 190 -7.14 -30.18 -7.67
N VAL A 191 -7.11 -29.45 -6.55
CA VAL A 191 -7.98 -29.70 -5.40
C VAL A 191 -9.26 -28.85 -5.38
N GLY A 192 -9.49 -28.03 -6.42
CA GLY A 192 -10.73 -27.26 -6.61
C GLY A 192 -10.75 -25.88 -5.94
N VAL A 193 -9.60 -25.33 -5.54
CA VAL A 193 -9.50 -23.95 -5.06
C VAL A 193 -9.61 -22.97 -6.23
N LYS A 194 -10.60 -22.08 -6.20
CA LYS A 194 -10.83 -21.09 -7.24
C LYS A 194 -9.84 -19.93 -7.16
N LEU A 195 -9.24 -19.59 -8.29
CA LEU A 195 -8.33 -18.45 -8.44
C LEU A 195 -8.95 -17.34 -9.31
N ALA A 196 -8.62 -16.10 -9.00
CA ALA A 196 -8.86 -14.97 -9.89
C ALA A 196 -7.91 -15.00 -11.09
N LYS A 197 -8.21 -14.24 -12.15
CA LYS A 197 -7.30 -14.05 -13.30
C LYS A 197 -5.92 -13.51 -12.91
N SER A 198 -5.83 -12.79 -11.78
CA SER A 198 -4.57 -12.28 -11.23
C SER A 198 -3.71 -13.37 -10.56
N GLY A 199 -4.25 -14.58 -10.37
CA GLY A 199 -3.67 -15.66 -9.58
C GLY A 199 -4.03 -15.61 -8.09
N ALA A 200 -4.82 -14.63 -7.64
CA ALA A 200 -5.25 -14.53 -6.24
C ALA A 200 -6.20 -15.67 -5.86
N ILE A 201 -6.07 -16.19 -4.63
CA ILE A 201 -7.02 -17.16 -4.10
C ILE A 201 -8.32 -16.43 -3.76
N LEU A 202 -9.43 -16.87 -4.36
CA LEU A 202 -10.74 -16.33 -4.04
C LEU A 202 -11.19 -16.86 -2.68
N VAL A 203 -11.54 -15.95 -1.79
CA VAL A 203 -12.01 -16.25 -0.43
C VAL A 203 -13.32 -15.53 -0.13
N ASP A 204 -14.09 -16.08 0.80
CA ASP A 204 -15.23 -15.40 1.40
C ASP A 204 -14.79 -14.33 2.44
N GLU A 205 -15.77 -13.71 3.09
CA GLU A 205 -15.56 -12.68 4.11
C GLU A 205 -14.91 -13.18 5.41
N TYR A 206 -14.84 -14.50 5.61
CA TYR A 206 -14.16 -15.15 6.74
C TYR A 206 -12.79 -15.72 6.34
N SER A 207 -12.35 -15.50 5.10
CA SER A 207 -11.09 -16.01 4.53
C SER A 207 -11.10 -17.50 4.16
N ARG A 208 -12.27 -18.13 3.99
CA ARG A 208 -12.41 -19.51 3.51
C ARG A 208 -12.37 -19.54 1.99
N THR A 209 -11.71 -20.55 1.41
CA THR A 209 -11.66 -20.74 -0.04
C THR A 209 -12.92 -21.45 -0.58
N SER A 210 -12.93 -21.84 -1.86
CA SER A 210 -13.99 -22.70 -2.41
C SER A 210 -13.96 -24.17 -1.94
N VAL A 211 -12.97 -24.54 -1.13
CA VAL A 211 -12.85 -25.86 -0.50
C VAL A 211 -12.92 -25.67 1.01
N ASP A 212 -13.88 -26.34 1.68
CA ASP A 212 -14.24 -26.03 3.07
C ASP A 212 -13.11 -26.19 4.09
N SER A 213 -12.18 -27.13 3.85
CA SER A 213 -11.01 -27.38 4.69
C SER A 213 -9.85 -26.43 4.43
N ILE A 214 -9.91 -25.62 3.37
CA ILE A 214 -8.81 -24.77 2.91
C ILE A 214 -9.17 -23.30 3.08
N TRP A 215 -8.25 -22.55 3.67
CA TRP A 215 -8.36 -21.13 4.00
C TRP A 215 -7.17 -20.38 3.40
N ALA A 216 -7.30 -19.08 3.19
CA ALA A 216 -6.19 -18.27 2.69
C ALA A 216 -6.19 -16.85 3.27
N VAL A 217 -5.01 -16.35 3.66
CA VAL A 217 -4.85 -15.00 4.26
C VAL A 217 -3.59 -14.30 3.75
N GLY A 218 -3.56 -12.97 3.88
CA GLY A 218 -2.48 -12.10 3.44
C GLY A 218 -2.45 -11.93 1.91
N ASP A 219 -1.27 -11.55 1.40
CA ASP A 219 -1.06 -11.14 0.00
C ASP A 219 -1.51 -12.17 -1.05
N VAL A 220 -1.63 -13.46 -0.69
CA VAL A 220 -2.10 -14.50 -1.62
C VAL A 220 -3.58 -14.30 -2.01
N THR A 221 -4.34 -13.58 -1.19
CA THR A 221 -5.75 -13.22 -1.46
C THR A 221 -5.89 -11.93 -2.26
N ASP A 222 -4.83 -11.12 -2.34
CA ASP A 222 -4.80 -9.81 -3.00
C ASP A 222 -5.89 -8.83 -2.50
N ARG A 223 -6.32 -8.96 -1.24
CA ARG A 223 -7.27 -8.04 -0.58
C ARG A 223 -6.61 -6.71 -0.22
N MET A 224 -5.66 -6.74 0.71
CA MET A 224 -4.84 -5.59 1.09
C MET A 224 -3.47 -6.08 1.58
N ASN A 225 -2.44 -5.83 0.79
CA ASN A 225 -1.14 -6.47 0.94
C ASN A 225 -0.26 -5.68 1.92
N LEU A 226 -0.58 -5.81 3.22
CA LEU A 226 0.10 -5.20 4.36
C LEU A 226 0.27 -6.22 5.48
N THR A 227 1.44 -6.25 6.11
CA THR A 227 1.73 -7.20 7.20
C THR A 227 0.72 -7.14 8.35
N PRO A 228 0.32 -5.96 8.90
CA PRO A 228 -0.68 -5.90 9.96
C PRO A 228 -2.05 -6.43 9.55
N VAL A 229 -2.40 -6.31 8.26
CA VAL A 229 -3.65 -6.88 7.72
C VAL A 229 -3.57 -8.40 7.68
N ALA A 230 -2.45 -8.98 7.22
CA ALA A 230 -2.26 -10.43 7.25
C ALA A 230 -2.31 -10.99 8.68
N LEU A 231 -1.78 -10.26 9.67
CA LEU A 231 -1.88 -10.62 11.09
C LEU A 231 -3.34 -10.57 11.58
N MET A 232 -4.09 -9.52 11.25
CA MET A 232 -5.51 -9.40 11.56
C MET A 232 -6.32 -10.56 10.95
N GLU A 233 -6.08 -10.87 9.68
CA GLU A 233 -6.74 -11.95 8.96
C GLU A 233 -6.42 -13.32 9.57
N GLY A 234 -5.15 -13.58 9.92
CA GLY A 234 -4.74 -14.81 10.61
C GLY A 234 -5.38 -14.94 11.99
N GLY A 235 -5.48 -13.84 12.75
CA GLY A 235 -6.19 -13.80 14.03
C GLY A 235 -7.69 -14.08 13.89
N ALA A 236 -8.34 -13.49 12.88
CA ALA A 236 -9.74 -13.73 12.57
C ALA A 236 -10.00 -15.20 12.15
N PHE A 237 -9.10 -15.78 11.36
CA PHE A 237 -9.12 -17.21 11.04
C PHE A 237 -9.03 -18.07 12.30
N ALA A 238 -8.07 -17.80 13.18
CA ALA A 238 -7.87 -18.61 14.40
C ALA A 238 -9.12 -18.58 15.31
N LYS A 239 -9.74 -17.41 15.50
CA LYS A 239 -11.01 -17.26 16.22
C LYS A 239 -12.15 -18.05 15.57
N THR A 240 -12.26 -17.94 14.25
CA THR A 240 -13.34 -18.59 13.49
C THR A 240 -13.21 -20.11 13.55
N VAL A 241 -12.02 -20.66 13.31
CA VAL A 241 -11.82 -22.11 13.14
C VAL A 241 -11.58 -22.83 14.46
N PHE A 242 -10.88 -22.21 15.40
CA PHE A 242 -10.49 -22.87 16.67
C PHE A 242 -11.17 -22.27 17.90
N GLY A 243 -11.64 -21.02 17.82
CA GLY A 243 -12.34 -20.34 18.91
C GLY A 243 -13.87 -20.46 18.87
N ASN A 244 -14.44 -21.02 17.80
CA ASN A 244 -15.90 -21.03 17.55
C ASN A 244 -16.53 -19.61 17.62
N GLU A 245 -15.76 -18.60 17.21
CA GLU A 245 -16.16 -17.18 17.17
C GLU A 245 -16.01 -16.69 15.72
N PRO A 246 -17.03 -16.86 14.86
CA PRO A 246 -16.96 -16.42 13.46
C PRO A 246 -16.61 -14.93 13.37
N THR A 247 -15.40 -14.63 12.91
CA THR A 247 -14.82 -13.28 12.92
C THR A 247 -14.42 -12.87 11.50
N LYS A 248 -14.98 -11.76 11.02
CA LYS A 248 -14.61 -11.16 9.74
C LYS A 248 -13.45 -10.17 9.94
N PRO A 249 -12.44 -10.14 9.06
CA PRO A 249 -11.43 -9.08 9.08
C PRO A 249 -12.08 -7.70 8.82
N ASP A 250 -11.69 -6.66 9.58
CA ASP A 250 -12.23 -5.29 9.45
C ASP A 250 -11.26 -4.35 8.76
N TYR A 251 -11.45 -4.17 7.45
CA TYR A 251 -10.62 -3.32 6.59
C TYR A 251 -10.90 -1.82 6.69
N ARG A 252 -11.84 -1.39 7.54
CA ARG A 252 -12.13 0.05 7.70
C ARG A 252 -11.00 0.75 8.43
N ALA A 253 -10.62 1.93 7.94
CA ALA A 253 -9.61 2.79 8.57
C ALA A 253 -8.30 2.06 8.92
N VAL A 254 -7.86 1.14 8.06
CA VAL A 254 -6.51 0.55 8.17
C VAL A 254 -5.49 1.66 7.85
N PRO A 255 -4.62 2.05 8.80
CA PRO A 255 -3.56 2.99 8.50
C PRO A 255 -2.50 2.33 7.63
N SER A 256 -1.84 3.14 6.81
CA SER A 256 -0.69 2.73 6.02
C SER A 256 0.34 3.84 5.94
N ALA A 257 1.57 3.46 5.63
CA ALA A 257 2.69 4.37 5.47
C ALA A 257 3.48 4.02 4.21
N VAL A 258 4.13 5.04 3.65
CA VAL A 258 5.17 4.90 2.62
C VAL A 258 6.42 5.51 3.19
N PHE A 259 7.49 4.72 3.33
CA PHE A 259 8.76 5.18 3.89
C PHE A 259 9.64 5.86 2.82
N SER A 260 9.01 6.67 1.96
CA SER A 260 9.68 7.60 1.06
C SER A 260 10.40 8.69 1.85
N GLN A 261 11.10 9.58 1.16
CA GLN A 261 11.82 10.69 1.81
C GLN A 261 11.42 12.01 1.13
N PRO A 262 10.45 12.76 1.72
CA PRO A 262 9.81 12.54 3.02
C PRO A 262 8.81 11.37 3.07
N PRO A 263 8.55 10.77 4.25
CA PRO A 263 7.59 9.66 4.37
C PRO A 263 6.15 10.16 4.31
N ILE A 264 5.23 9.22 4.11
CA ILE A 264 3.79 9.45 4.09
C ILE A 264 3.15 8.56 5.14
N GLY A 265 2.16 9.11 5.85
CA GLY A 265 1.18 8.34 6.61
C GLY A 265 -0.23 8.68 6.15
N THR A 266 -1.10 7.68 6.06
CA THR A 266 -2.51 7.87 5.69
C THR A 266 -3.43 6.90 6.42
N VAL A 267 -4.65 7.34 6.72
CA VAL A 267 -5.73 6.51 7.23
C VAL A 267 -7.08 7.00 6.68
N GLY A 268 -7.97 6.06 6.37
CA GLY A 268 -9.33 6.37 5.92
C GLY A 268 -9.42 6.67 4.43
N LEU A 269 -10.43 7.46 4.04
CA LEU A 269 -10.73 7.77 2.65
C LEU A 269 -9.79 8.85 2.10
N THR A 270 -9.44 8.74 0.82
CA THR A 270 -8.92 9.90 0.06
C THR A 270 -10.06 10.89 -0.16
N GLU A 271 -9.74 12.14 -0.50
CA GLU A 271 -10.79 13.12 -0.79
C GLU A 271 -11.68 12.65 -1.95
N GLU A 272 -11.11 12.10 -3.02
CA GLU A 272 -11.85 11.66 -4.20
C GLU A 272 -12.87 10.58 -3.84
N LYS A 273 -12.48 9.62 -2.99
CA LYS A 273 -13.38 8.57 -2.49
C LYS A 273 -14.42 9.13 -1.53
N ALA A 274 -14.05 10.07 -0.67
CA ALA A 274 -14.98 10.70 0.26
C ALA A 274 -16.07 11.49 -0.49
N ILE A 275 -15.72 12.22 -1.56
CA ILE A 275 -16.69 12.91 -2.43
C ILE A 275 -17.61 11.89 -3.13
N GLN A 276 -17.03 10.79 -3.63
CA GLN A 276 -17.80 9.74 -4.29
C GLN A 276 -18.83 9.10 -3.33
N GLU A 277 -18.42 8.78 -2.11
CA GLU A 277 -19.22 8.07 -1.12
C GLU A 277 -20.21 8.99 -0.36
N TYR A 278 -19.79 10.18 0.05
CA TYR A 278 -20.57 11.08 0.92
C TYR A 278 -21.10 12.32 0.21
N GLY A 279 -20.56 12.67 -0.96
CA GLY A 279 -20.90 13.91 -1.67
C GLY A 279 -20.29 15.13 -1.00
N ASP A 280 -20.95 15.62 0.04
CA ASP A 280 -20.59 16.86 0.71
C ASP A 280 -19.50 16.62 1.77
N VAL A 281 -18.35 17.24 1.55
CA VAL A 281 -17.18 17.13 2.44
C VAL A 281 -16.55 18.48 2.70
N ASP A 282 -15.98 18.62 3.89
CA ASP A 282 -15.15 19.74 4.30
C ASP A 282 -13.70 19.29 4.39
N ILE A 283 -12.81 20.05 3.78
CA ILE A 283 -11.40 19.71 3.69
C ILE A 283 -10.57 20.75 4.43
N TYR A 284 -9.65 20.25 5.24
CA TYR A 284 -8.73 21.05 6.03
C TYR A 284 -7.32 20.66 5.61
N THR A 285 -6.49 21.64 5.26
CA THR A 285 -5.10 21.39 4.87
C THR A 285 -4.16 22.33 5.60
N ALA A 286 -2.96 21.85 5.89
CA ALA A 286 -1.84 22.68 6.31
C ALA A 286 -0.61 22.33 5.47
N ASN A 287 0.14 23.35 5.08
CA ASN A 287 1.39 23.20 4.34
C ASN A 287 2.41 24.19 4.87
N PHE A 288 3.43 23.69 5.55
CA PHE A 288 4.37 24.53 6.29
C PHE A 288 5.79 23.97 6.20
N ARG A 289 6.76 24.83 6.55
CA ARG A 289 8.16 24.44 6.70
C ARG A 289 8.46 24.30 8.20
N PRO A 290 8.80 23.10 8.70
CA PRO A 290 9.16 22.92 10.10
C PRO A 290 10.33 23.83 10.50
N LEU A 291 10.33 24.32 11.74
CA LEU A 291 11.39 25.22 12.24
C LEU A 291 12.80 24.63 12.03
N LYS A 292 12.96 23.32 12.26
CA LYS A 292 14.20 22.56 11.99
C LYS A 292 14.68 22.72 10.55
N ALA A 293 13.78 22.60 9.57
CA ALA A 293 14.11 22.74 8.15
C ALA A 293 14.44 24.19 7.77
N THR A 294 13.77 25.16 8.39
CA THR A 294 14.09 26.58 8.22
C THR A 294 15.50 26.90 8.73
N LEU A 295 15.86 26.40 9.92
CA LEU A 295 17.18 26.64 10.52
C LEU A 295 18.30 25.90 9.80
N SER A 296 18.06 24.68 9.31
CA SER A 296 19.06 23.89 8.59
C SER A 296 19.25 24.30 7.13
N GLY A 297 18.36 25.16 6.60
CA GLY A 297 18.35 25.53 5.18
C GLY A 297 17.78 24.44 4.26
N LEU A 298 17.35 23.30 4.78
CA LEU A 298 16.79 22.20 3.98
C LEU A 298 15.44 22.60 3.36
N PRO A 299 15.15 22.19 2.11
CA PRO A 299 13.93 22.58 1.40
C PRO A 299 12.67 21.87 1.91
N ASP A 300 12.82 20.94 2.86
CA ASP A 300 11.78 20.11 3.44
C ASP A 300 10.54 20.88 3.89
N ARG A 301 9.38 20.46 3.37
CA ARG A 301 8.06 20.89 3.81
C ARG A 301 7.26 19.73 4.37
N VAL A 302 6.21 20.06 5.10
CA VAL A 302 5.20 19.12 5.60
C VAL A 302 3.85 19.50 5.01
N PHE A 303 3.12 18.49 4.54
CA PHE A 303 1.74 18.62 4.10
C PHE A 303 0.83 17.72 4.93
N MET A 304 -0.31 18.26 5.35
CA MET A 304 -1.31 17.57 6.15
C MET A 304 -2.70 17.86 5.62
N LYS A 305 -3.59 16.89 5.74
CA LYS A 305 -4.96 16.96 5.27
C LYS A 305 -5.93 16.17 6.15
N ILE A 306 -7.07 16.77 6.48
CA ILE A 306 -8.21 16.13 7.12
C ILE A 306 -9.42 16.26 6.20
N ILE A 307 -10.13 15.15 6.00
CA ILE A 307 -11.36 15.07 5.22
C ILE A 307 -12.51 14.78 6.17
N VAL A 308 -13.54 15.63 6.14
CA VAL A 308 -14.65 15.60 7.10
C VAL A 308 -15.97 15.48 6.37
N CYS A 309 -16.85 14.60 6.85
CA CYS A 309 -18.23 14.51 6.40
C CYS A 309 -19.03 15.72 6.88
N THR A 310 -19.59 16.52 5.97
CA THR A 310 -20.30 17.75 6.36
C THR A 310 -21.53 17.48 7.22
N SER A 311 -22.30 16.42 6.94
CA SER A 311 -23.56 16.13 7.65
C SER A 311 -23.37 15.57 9.06
N THR A 312 -22.27 14.84 9.30
CA THR A 312 -22.03 14.15 10.58
C THR A 312 -20.86 14.71 11.37
N ASN A 313 -20.09 15.63 10.78
CA ASN A 313 -18.83 16.14 11.31
C ASN A 313 -17.74 15.06 11.52
N LYS A 314 -17.97 13.80 11.13
CA LYS A 314 -17.00 12.70 11.29
C LYS A 314 -15.78 12.90 10.39
N VAL A 315 -14.61 12.61 10.94
CA VAL A 315 -13.36 12.54 10.16
C VAL A 315 -13.37 11.24 9.34
N LEU A 316 -13.35 11.38 8.02
CA LEU A 316 -13.41 10.27 7.07
C LEU A 316 -12.01 9.79 6.63
N GLY A 317 -11.03 10.69 6.64
CA GLY A 317 -9.67 10.38 6.27
C GLY A 317 -8.68 11.45 6.70
N VAL A 318 -7.45 11.02 7.00
CA VAL A 318 -6.35 11.89 7.38
C VAL A 318 -5.10 11.46 6.63
N HIS A 319 -4.40 12.43 6.05
CA HIS A 319 -3.23 12.21 5.22
C HIS A 319 -2.11 13.18 5.61
N MET A 320 -0.89 12.66 5.66
CA MET A 320 0.31 13.45 6.00
C MET A 320 1.48 13.03 5.13
N CYS A 321 2.24 13.98 4.64
CA CYS A 321 3.56 13.77 4.06
C CYS A 321 4.57 14.69 4.76
N GLY A 322 5.60 14.09 5.36
CA GLY A 322 6.54 14.79 6.24
C GLY A 322 7.20 13.84 7.24
N GLU A 323 8.26 14.32 7.89
CA GLU A 323 8.95 13.60 8.98
C GLU A 323 7.94 13.13 10.04
N ASP A 324 8.15 11.92 10.57
CA ASP A 324 7.31 11.26 11.58
C ASP A 324 5.84 10.97 11.19
N SER A 325 5.46 11.19 9.92
CA SER A 325 4.09 10.91 9.46
C SER A 325 3.60 9.47 9.70
N PRO A 326 4.40 8.39 9.60
CA PRO A 326 3.94 7.04 9.94
C PRO A 326 3.56 6.88 11.41
N GLU A 327 4.35 7.47 12.32
CA GLU A 327 4.13 7.40 13.77
C GLU A 327 2.90 8.22 14.19
N ILE A 328 2.80 9.45 13.67
CA ILE A 328 1.68 10.35 13.97
C ILE A 328 0.35 9.74 13.50
N ILE A 329 0.33 9.18 12.29
CA ILE A 329 -0.89 8.62 11.72
C ILE A 329 -1.34 7.35 12.47
N GLN A 330 -0.42 6.57 13.05
CA GLN A 330 -0.81 5.43 13.87
C GLN A 330 -1.67 5.83 15.08
N GLY A 331 -1.37 6.97 15.72
CA GLY A 331 -2.19 7.53 16.79
C GLY A 331 -3.54 8.04 16.28
N ILE A 332 -3.54 8.79 15.17
CA ILE A 332 -4.75 9.34 14.56
C ILE A 332 -5.69 8.24 14.04
N ALA A 333 -5.15 7.11 13.59
CA ALA A 333 -5.93 5.98 13.10
C ALA A 333 -6.90 5.45 14.15
N VAL A 334 -6.54 5.50 15.44
CA VAL A 334 -7.45 5.12 16.53
C VAL A 334 -8.67 6.05 16.57
N ALA A 335 -8.47 7.36 16.43
CA ALA A 335 -9.54 8.34 16.39
C ALA A 335 -10.46 8.16 15.18
N VAL A 336 -9.88 7.92 13.98
CA VAL A 336 -10.66 7.67 12.76
C VAL A 336 -11.43 6.35 12.87
N LYS A 337 -10.83 5.29 13.42
CA LYS A 337 -11.48 4.00 13.66
C LYS A 337 -12.63 4.11 14.67
N ALA A 338 -12.49 4.96 15.70
CA ALA A 338 -13.53 5.27 16.67
C ALA A 338 -14.65 6.16 16.09
N GLY A 339 -14.45 6.76 14.91
CA GLY A 339 -15.42 7.61 14.25
C GLY A 339 -15.57 8.99 14.90
N LEU A 340 -14.48 9.52 15.46
CA LEU A 340 -14.46 10.86 16.06
C LEU A 340 -14.74 11.96 15.04
N THR A 341 -15.21 13.09 15.56
CA THR A 341 -15.62 14.26 14.80
C THR A 341 -14.51 15.29 14.70
N LYS A 342 -14.63 16.22 13.76
CA LYS A 342 -13.70 17.36 13.65
C LYS A 342 -13.75 18.24 14.92
N ALA A 343 -14.90 18.31 15.58
CA ALA A 343 -15.04 18.98 16.88
C ALA A 343 -14.18 18.32 17.97
N ASP A 344 -14.06 16.99 17.99
CA ASP A 344 -13.18 16.28 18.94
C ASP A 344 -11.69 16.62 18.70
N PHE A 345 -11.30 16.75 17.42
CA PHE A 345 -9.95 17.20 17.06
C PHE A 345 -9.71 18.64 17.54
N ASP A 346 -10.65 19.57 17.30
CA ASP A 346 -10.53 20.98 17.70
C ASP A 346 -10.55 21.20 19.22
N ALA A 347 -11.20 20.30 19.97
CA ALA A 347 -11.24 20.34 21.43
C ALA A 347 -9.95 19.81 22.08
N THR A 348 -9.10 19.11 21.32
CA THR A 348 -7.86 18.52 21.83
C THR A 348 -6.76 19.58 21.93
N VAL A 349 -6.13 19.69 23.10
CA VAL A 349 -5.00 20.62 23.31
C VAL A 349 -3.75 20.11 22.61
N GLY A 350 -3.11 20.97 21.81
CA GLY A 350 -1.87 20.65 21.09
C GLY A 350 -0.64 20.49 21.98
N ILE A 351 0.34 19.73 21.49
CA ILE A 351 1.66 19.59 22.10
C ILE A 351 2.63 20.50 21.34
N HIS A 352 3.17 21.51 22.01
CA HIS A 352 4.00 22.53 21.36
C HIS A 352 5.49 22.41 21.74
N PRO A 353 6.44 22.48 20.79
CA PRO A 353 6.26 22.52 19.33
C PRO A 353 6.26 21.12 18.69
N THR A 354 5.26 20.78 17.86
CA THR A 354 5.24 19.54 17.08
C THR A 354 4.56 19.74 15.71
N SER A 355 4.90 18.90 14.72
CA SER A 355 4.09 18.86 13.48
C SER A 355 2.67 18.37 13.77
N ALA A 356 2.50 17.42 14.68
CA ALA A 356 1.22 16.80 14.98
C ALA A 356 0.18 17.77 15.59
N GLU A 357 0.62 18.85 16.25
CA GLU A 357 -0.31 19.84 16.83
C GLU A 357 -1.16 20.53 15.75
N GLU A 358 -0.68 20.60 14.51
CA GLU A 358 -1.43 21.19 13.39
C GLU A 358 -2.75 20.45 13.13
N PHE A 359 -2.83 19.13 13.38
CA PHE A 359 -4.08 18.38 13.22
C PHE A 359 -5.20 18.83 14.16
N VAL A 360 -4.85 19.43 15.30
CA VAL A 360 -5.80 19.92 16.32
C VAL A 360 -5.97 21.44 16.29
N THR A 361 -5.33 22.14 15.35
CA THR A 361 -5.44 23.60 15.19
C THR A 361 -5.99 24.05 13.82
N MET A 362 -6.23 23.12 12.88
CA MET A 362 -6.92 23.40 11.61
C MET A 362 -8.43 23.67 11.80
N ARG A 363 -8.80 24.86 12.27
CA ARG A 363 -10.20 25.19 12.63
C ARG A 363 -11.11 25.54 11.45
N THR A 364 -10.56 26.09 10.38
CA THR A 364 -11.33 26.55 9.22
C THR A 364 -11.04 25.64 8.03
N PRO A 365 -12.08 25.13 7.33
CA PRO A 365 -11.84 24.34 6.12
C PRO A 365 -11.21 25.22 5.05
N THR A 366 -10.16 24.71 4.40
CA THR A 366 -9.49 25.38 3.29
C THR A 366 -10.29 25.26 2.01
N ARG A 367 -11.10 24.20 1.88
CA ARG A 367 -12.14 24.09 0.83
C ARG A 367 -13.36 23.32 1.32
N LYS A 368 -14.51 23.66 0.73
CA LYS A 368 -15.80 23.00 0.96
C LYS A 368 -16.31 22.47 -0.37
N ILE A 369 -16.61 21.18 -0.43
CA ILE A 369 -17.17 20.55 -1.61
C ILE A 369 -18.63 20.24 -1.33
N ARG A 370 -19.49 20.69 -2.24
CA ARG A 370 -20.94 20.49 -2.17
C ARG A 370 -21.39 19.94 -3.51
N ARG A 371 -22.18 18.87 -3.51
CA ARG A 371 -22.86 18.44 -4.73
C ARG A 371 -23.81 19.57 -5.14
N SER A 372 -23.68 20.06 -6.36
CA SER A 372 -24.68 20.95 -6.92
C SER A 372 -26.01 20.19 -6.94
N SER A 373 -27.02 20.72 -6.26
CA SER A 373 -28.40 20.34 -6.51
C SER A 373 -28.72 20.73 -7.95
N SER A 374 -28.64 19.79 -8.90
CA SER A 374 -29.27 20.02 -10.20
C SER A 374 -30.78 20.15 -9.96
N PRO A 375 -31.43 21.22 -10.43
CA PRO A 375 -32.86 21.36 -10.31
C PRO A 375 -33.50 20.40 -11.30
N HIS A 376 -33.94 19.23 -10.84
CA HIS A 376 -35.04 18.56 -11.53
C HIS A 376 -36.31 19.29 -11.11
N GLU A 377 -36.69 20.23 -11.97
CA GLU A 377 -37.94 20.97 -11.97
C GLU A 377 -39.12 20.07 -11.64
N GLU A 378 -39.87 20.52 -10.64
CA GLU A 378 -41.32 20.33 -10.58
C GLU A 378 -41.93 20.63 -11.96
N LYS A 379 -42.52 19.61 -12.58
CA LYS A 379 -43.73 19.82 -13.36
C LYS A 379 -44.83 19.01 -12.71
N THR A 380 -45.53 19.70 -11.81
CA THR A 380 -46.97 19.52 -11.61
C THR A 380 -47.65 19.49 -12.97
N ASP A 381 -48.31 18.38 -13.30
CA ASP A 381 -49.35 18.36 -14.32
C ASP A 381 -50.66 18.00 -13.64
N ASP A 382 -51.27 19.02 -13.04
CA ASP A 382 -52.69 19.02 -12.69
C ASP A 382 -53.46 19.41 -13.96
N GLY A 383 -53.99 18.39 -14.64
CA GLY A 383 -54.76 18.52 -15.86
C GLY A 383 -55.97 17.58 -15.85
N ILE A 384 -56.95 17.89 -15.01
CA ILE A 384 -58.28 17.26 -15.03
C ILE A 384 -58.92 17.41 -16.42
N LYS A 385 -59.30 16.29 -17.05
CA LYS A 385 -60.55 16.18 -17.82
C LYS A 385 -61.14 14.76 -17.70
N SER A 386 -62.29 14.72 -17.03
CA SER A 386 -63.30 13.66 -17.06
C SER A 386 -63.83 13.39 -18.47
N ALA A 387 -64.14 12.13 -18.79
CA ALA A 387 -65.51 11.67 -19.12
C ALA A 387 -65.54 10.34 -19.92
N VAL A 388 -66.19 9.32 -19.34
CA VAL A 388 -67.33 8.57 -19.91
C VAL A 388 -67.09 7.44 -20.94
N ASP A 389 -67.67 6.28 -20.57
CA ASP A 389 -68.21 5.15 -21.35
C ASP A 389 -67.30 4.11 -22.07
N VAL A 390 -67.30 2.90 -21.49
CA VAL A 390 -67.67 1.54 -22.01
C VAL A 390 -66.76 0.47 -21.42
#